data_AF-F0H4L3-F1
#
_entry.id   AF-F0H4L3-F1
#
_cell.length_a   1.000
_cell.length_b   1.000
_cell.length_c   1.000
_cell.angle_alpha   90.00
_cell.angle_beta   90.00
_cell.angle_gamma   90.00
#
_symmetry.space_group_name_H-M   'P 1'
#
loop_
_entity.id
_entity.type
_entity.pdbx_description
1 polymer ?
#
loop_
_entity_poly.entity_id
_entity_poly.type
_entity_poly.pdbx_seq_one_letter_code
_entity_poly.pdbx_strand_id
1 'polypeptide(L)'
;MKKVIFITLCLLGLIRMTTTACPPENGNQQDIPLSALQAKLAGTYVPIFSEQGINAPKWDQLWISETAKYTGIEHAPAVVEKLKNSMAGTVIGQEAIAKFGDHPNSDMDFSGPYQFDCGFKQGVAKLIISGRNIKGLDGQGNVLFSHNYSEYDYDKGLDTHKFKSDDGNKDEFTYFFFRPDTPEETCHLEFRYGSDPKALMGLRTGRYAYWMAAAVREGNDADCEGAIRLFVKENLSGGKE
;
A
#
# COMPACT_ATOMS: atom_id res chain seq x y z
N MET A 1 -76.19 17.73 -35.59
CA MET A 1 -75.32 16.64 -36.08
C MET A 1 -75.18 16.74 -37.61
N LYS A 2 -74.05 17.27 -38.11
CA LYS A 2 -73.54 17.27 -39.50
C LYS A 2 -71.99 17.24 -39.35
N LYS A 3 -71.22 16.38 -40.02
CA LYS A 3 -70.69 16.52 -41.40
C LYS A 3 -69.95 17.86 -41.63
N VAL A 4 -68.70 17.94 -42.12
CA VAL A 4 -67.81 16.87 -42.65
C VAL A 4 -66.31 17.27 -42.65
N ILE A 5 -65.45 16.23 -42.55
CA ILE A 5 -64.10 15.99 -43.12
C ILE A 5 -63.44 17.05 -44.03
N PHE A 6 -62.12 17.28 -43.89
CA PHE A 6 -61.06 17.35 -44.96
C PHE A 6 -59.68 17.21 -44.23
N ILE A 7 -58.78 16.25 -44.49
CA ILE A 7 -57.97 15.92 -45.69
C ILE A 7 -57.06 17.11 -46.07
N THR A 8 -55.74 17.03 -46.28
CA THR A 8 -54.76 15.92 -46.51
C THR A 8 -53.62 16.00 -45.45
N LEU A 9 -52.38 15.44 -45.49
CA LEU A 9 -51.54 14.62 -46.41
C LEU A 9 -50.61 13.69 -45.58
N CYS A 10 -49.99 12.66 -46.19
CA CYS A 10 -48.98 11.80 -45.56
C CYS A 10 -47.53 12.29 -45.75
N LEU A 11 -46.65 11.99 -44.80
CA LEU A 11 -45.29 11.48 -45.10
C LEU A 11 -44.85 10.50 -44.00
N LEU A 12 -44.29 9.34 -44.40
CA LEU A 12 -43.80 8.32 -43.46
C LEU A 12 -42.31 8.56 -43.16
N GLY A 13 -41.96 8.62 -41.87
CA GLY A 13 -40.59 8.86 -41.40
C GLY A 13 -40.25 8.02 -40.17
N LEU A 14 -40.09 6.70 -40.35
CA LEU A 14 -39.67 5.78 -39.29
C LEU A 14 -38.18 5.93 -38.96
N ILE A 15 -37.83 6.97 -38.21
CA ILE A 15 -36.52 7.05 -37.54
C ILE A 15 -36.61 6.22 -36.26
N ARG A 16 -35.91 5.07 -36.26
CA ARG A 16 -35.73 4.25 -35.06
C ARG A 16 -35.02 5.07 -33.98
N MET A 17 -35.52 5.04 -32.75
CA MET A 17 -34.69 5.40 -31.60
C MET A 17 -33.55 4.38 -31.52
N THR A 18 -32.35 4.78 -31.94
CA THR A 18 -31.13 4.06 -31.60
C THR A 18 -30.88 4.28 -30.12
N THR A 19 -31.32 3.33 -29.30
CA THR A 19 -30.79 3.20 -27.93
C THR A 19 -29.28 3.11 -28.04
N THR A 20 -28.57 4.14 -27.55
CA THR A 20 -27.12 4.07 -27.37
C THR A 20 -26.86 2.98 -26.35
N ALA A 21 -26.54 1.78 -26.84
CA ALA A 21 -26.25 0.65 -25.99
C ALA A 21 -25.09 1.02 -25.07
N CYS A 22 -25.27 0.78 -23.78
CA CYS A 22 -24.11 0.68 -22.90
C CYS A 22 -23.18 -0.40 -23.49
N PRO A 23 -21.85 -0.24 -23.47
CA PRO A 23 -20.95 -1.33 -23.81
C PRO A 23 -21.33 -2.57 -22.99
N PRO A 24 -21.29 -3.78 -23.57
CA PRO A 24 -21.58 -4.98 -22.80
C PRO A 24 -20.59 -5.12 -21.64
N GLU A 25 -21.09 -5.45 -20.45
CA GLU A 25 -20.28 -5.88 -19.32
C GLU A 25 -19.63 -7.23 -19.67
N ASN A 26 -18.48 -7.16 -20.34
CA ASN A 26 -17.80 -8.31 -20.92
C ASN A 26 -17.02 -9.08 -19.85
N GLY A 27 -17.71 -10.02 -19.20
CA GLY A 27 -17.10 -11.12 -18.44
C GLY A 27 -17.43 -11.12 -16.95
N ASN A 28 -17.65 -12.32 -16.41
CA ASN A 28 -17.95 -12.54 -14.99
C ASN A 28 -16.75 -12.16 -14.10
N GLN A 29 -16.69 -10.92 -13.61
CA GLN A 29 -15.75 -10.52 -12.55
C GLN A 29 -16.13 -11.08 -11.16
N GLN A 30 -17.26 -11.78 -11.06
CA GLN A 30 -17.98 -12.04 -9.81
C GLN A 30 -17.51 -13.29 -9.03
N ASP A 31 -16.75 -14.19 -9.67
CA ASP A 31 -16.35 -15.50 -9.11
C ASP A 31 -14.81 -15.70 -9.00
N ILE A 32 -14.01 -14.63 -9.00
CA ILE A 32 -12.58 -14.73 -8.63
C ILE A 32 -12.48 -14.59 -7.10
N PRO A 33 -12.11 -15.65 -6.35
CA PRO A 33 -12.03 -15.60 -4.89
C PRO A 33 -10.85 -14.73 -4.42
N LEU A 34 -10.92 -14.29 -3.16
CA LEU A 34 -9.76 -13.69 -2.48
C LEU A 34 -8.67 -14.75 -2.28
N SER A 35 -7.41 -14.35 -2.41
CA SER A 35 -6.32 -15.16 -1.88
C SER A 35 -6.34 -15.19 -0.34
N ALA A 36 -5.61 -16.14 0.26
CA ALA A 36 -5.54 -16.28 1.72
C ALA A 36 -4.98 -15.03 2.42
N LEU A 37 -4.10 -14.27 1.75
CA LEU A 37 -3.63 -12.97 2.24
C LEU A 37 -4.70 -11.88 2.01
N GLN A 38 -5.27 -11.76 0.80
CA GLN A 38 -6.29 -10.72 0.51
C GLN A 38 -7.49 -10.77 1.46
N ALA A 39 -7.88 -11.95 1.95
CA ALA A 39 -8.93 -12.12 2.95
C ALA A 39 -8.64 -11.43 4.30
N LYS A 40 -7.36 -11.15 4.62
CA LYS A 40 -6.88 -10.46 5.83
C LYS A 40 -6.57 -8.98 5.61
N LEU A 41 -6.37 -8.51 4.38
CA LEU A 41 -5.88 -7.14 4.09
C LEU A 41 -6.95 -6.04 4.21
N ALA A 42 -8.22 -6.35 4.52
CA ALA A 42 -9.32 -5.38 4.45
C ALA A 42 -9.18 -4.21 5.46
N GLY A 43 -9.25 -2.96 4.99
CA GLY A 43 -9.15 -1.78 5.84
C GLY A 43 -8.88 -0.47 5.09
N THR A 44 -8.83 0.63 5.85
CA THR A 44 -8.27 1.92 5.40
C THR A 44 -6.93 2.12 6.11
N TYR A 45 -5.89 2.52 5.39
CA TYR A 45 -4.51 2.49 5.83
C TYR A 45 -3.79 3.82 5.62
N VAL A 46 -2.93 4.16 6.58
CA VAL A 46 -2.03 5.33 6.57
C VAL A 46 -0.57 4.87 6.72
N PRO A 47 0.43 5.63 6.25
CA PRO A 47 1.84 5.30 6.45
C PRO A 47 2.16 5.17 7.94
N ILE A 48 2.82 4.07 8.32
CA ILE A 48 3.02 3.70 9.74
C ILE A 48 3.80 4.77 10.50
N PHE A 49 4.93 5.25 9.97
CA PHE A 49 5.78 6.27 10.60
C PHE A 49 5.27 7.72 10.40
N SER A 50 3.94 7.94 10.35
CA SER A 50 3.32 9.26 10.22
C SER A 50 2.62 9.73 11.50
N GLU A 51 2.22 11.01 11.52
CA GLU A 51 1.37 11.61 12.57
C GLU A 51 -0.04 10.99 12.66
N GLN A 52 -0.46 10.24 11.63
CA GLN A 52 -1.71 9.45 11.64
C GLN A 52 -1.49 8.00 12.11
N GLY A 53 -0.24 7.56 12.22
CA GLY A 53 0.18 6.24 12.68
C GLY A 53 0.98 6.29 13.99
N ILE A 54 2.07 5.52 14.07
CA ILE A 54 2.82 5.33 15.32
C ILE A 54 3.73 6.50 15.70
N ASN A 55 3.89 7.51 14.83
CA ASN A 55 4.59 8.75 15.15
C ASN A 55 3.67 9.85 15.70
N ALA A 56 2.36 9.60 15.87
CA ALA A 56 1.45 10.52 16.55
C ALA A 56 1.90 10.81 18.00
N PRO A 57 1.91 12.06 18.49
CA PRO A 57 2.43 12.40 19.83
C PRO A 57 1.75 11.69 21.01
N LYS A 58 0.51 11.21 20.84
CA LYS A 58 -0.18 10.39 21.85
C LYS A 58 0.57 9.08 22.19
N TRP A 59 1.46 8.63 21.31
CA TRP A 59 2.25 7.41 21.48
C TRP A 59 3.61 7.61 22.14
N ASP A 60 4.08 8.84 22.35
CA ASP A 60 5.46 9.06 22.82
C ASP A 60 5.72 8.43 24.19
N GLN A 61 4.74 8.45 25.10
CA GLN A 61 4.86 7.77 26.40
C GLN A 61 4.93 6.23 26.26
N LEU A 62 4.26 5.64 25.26
CA LEU A 62 4.35 4.21 24.97
C LEU A 62 5.74 3.88 24.43
N TRP A 63 6.21 4.59 23.39
CA TRP A 63 7.56 4.47 22.83
C TRP A 63 8.64 4.49 23.92
N ILE A 64 8.59 5.47 24.82
CA ILE A 64 9.52 5.59 25.96
C ILE A 64 9.41 4.37 26.89
N SER A 65 8.18 3.96 27.25
CA SER A 65 7.98 2.85 28.20
C SER A 65 8.36 1.47 27.65
N GLU A 66 8.17 1.22 26.35
CA GLU A 66 8.58 -0.01 25.69
C GLU A 66 10.11 -0.04 25.52
N THR A 67 10.71 1.06 25.06
CA THR A 67 12.16 1.16 24.86
C THR A 67 12.92 1.05 26.19
N ALA A 68 12.39 1.63 27.27
CA ALA A 68 12.96 1.54 28.61
C ALA A 68 13.10 0.10 29.14
N LYS A 69 12.32 -0.87 28.64
CA LYS A 69 12.45 -2.30 29.01
C LYS A 69 13.79 -2.90 28.57
N TYR A 70 14.38 -2.37 27.51
CA TYR A 70 15.64 -2.83 26.93
C TYR A 70 16.83 -1.93 27.29
N THR A 71 16.60 -0.64 27.52
CA THR A 71 17.67 0.37 27.65
C THR A 71 17.72 1.10 29.00
N GLY A 72 16.72 0.91 29.87
CA GLY A 72 16.50 1.76 31.03
C GLY A 72 15.86 3.11 30.65
N ILE A 73 15.15 3.70 31.61
CA ILE A 73 14.32 4.91 31.39
C ILE A 73 15.16 6.15 31.04
N GLU A 74 16.38 6.26 31.57
CA GLU A 74 17.29 7.40 31.34
C GLU A 74 17.82 7.46 29.90
N HIS A 75 17.94 6.31 29.23
CA HIS A 75 18.44 6.23 27.85
C HIS A 75 17.32 6.13 26.80
N ALA A 76 16.10 5.78 27.23
CA ALA A 76 14.98 5.55 26.34
C ALA A 76 14.66 6.71 25.36
N PRO A 77 14.69 8.01 25.75
CA PRO A 77 14.41 9.10 24.82
C PRO A 77 15.33 9.15 23.59
N ALA A 78 16.65 9.03 23.81
CA ALA A 78 17.63 9.07 22.73
C ALA A 78 17.57 7.82 21.82
N VAL A 79 17.15 6.68 22.38
CA VAL A 79 16.95 5.45 21.60
C VAL A 79 15.65 5.49 20.79
N VAL A 80 14.56 6.05 21.33
CA VAL A 80 13.33 6.33 20.56
C VAL A 80 13.61 7.28 19.40
N GLU A 81 14.39 8.34 19.61
CA GLU A 81 14.81 9.24 18.54
C GLU A 81 15.57 8.50 17.43
N LYS A 82 16.56 7.68 17.81
CA LYS A 82 17.32 6.84 16.87
C LYS A 82 16.41 5.85 16.10
N LEU A 83 15.44 5.23 16.77
CA LEU A 83 14.49 4.28 16.19
C LEU A 83 13.52 4.96 15.21
N LYS A 84 13.00 6.14 15.53
CA LYS A 84 12.17 6.92 14.59
C LYS A 84 13.00 7.41 13.39
N ASN A 85 14.26 7.79 13.60
CA ASN A 85 15.15 8.26 12.54
C ASN A 85 15.62 7.17 11.56
N SER A 86 15.76 5.90 11.97
CA SER A 86 16.20 4.84 11.05
C SER A 86 15.21 4.56 9.91
N MET A 87 13.92 4.84 10.14
CA MET A 87 12.83 4.66 9.18
C MET A 87 12.42 5.95 8.46
N ALA A 88 13.07 7.07 8.79
CA ALA A 88 12.87 8.39 8.18
C ALA A 88 13.68 8.56 6.87
N GLY A 89 13.74 7.51 6.04
CA GLY A 89 14.32 7.60 4.70
C GLY A 89 13.50 8.53 3.81
N THR A 90 14.19 9.27 2.94
CA THR A 90 13.58 10.28 2.05
C THR A 90 14.07 10.19 0.60
N VAL A 91 15.07 9.36 0.32
CA VAL A 91 15.67 9.16 -1.00
C VAL A 91 15.49 7.71 -1.41
N ILE A 92 15.18 7.47 -2.68
CA ILE A 92 14.90 6.13 -3.23
C ILE A 92 15.57 5.96 -4.60
N GLY A 93 15.61 4.74 -5.12
CA GLY A 93 16.12 4.45 -6.46
C GLY A 93 17.58 4.86 -6.63
N GLN A 94 17.90 5.56 -7.73
CA GLN A 94 19.28 5.93 -8.07
C GLN A 94 19.93 6.89 -7.08
N GLU A 95 19.17 7.78 -6.44
CA GLU A 95 19.71 8.70 -5.42
C GLU A 95 20.12 7.93 -4.16
N ALA A 96 19.31 6.97 -3.73
CA ALA A 96 19.63 6.09 -2.60
C ALA A 96 20.79 5.14 -2.93
N ILE A 97 20.85 4.59 -4.15
CA ILE A 97 22.00 3.80 -4.62
C ILE A 97 23.28 4.64 -4.59
N ALA A 98 23.26 5.90 -5.04
CA ALA A 98 24.41 6.80 -4.97
C ALA A 98 24.80 7.20 -3.54
N LYS A 99 23.87 7.15 -2.57
CA LYS A 99 24.09 7.50 -1.16
C LYS A 99 24.57 6.32 -0.29
N PHE A 100 24.19 5.08 -0.65
CA PHE A 100 24.38 3.89 0.20
C PHE A 100 25.11 2.72 -0.52
N GLY A 101 25.42 2.85 -1.81
CA GLY A 101 25.93 1.78 -2.67
C GLY A 101 27.43 1.47 -2.58
N ASP A 102 28.19 2.19 -1.75
CA ASP A 102 29.62 1.89 -1.49
C ASP A 102 29.80 0.60 -0.66
N HIS A 103 28.73 0.13 -0.02
CA HIS A 103 28.66 -1.18 0.64
C HIS A 103 28.10 -2.24 -0.32
N PRO A 104 28.26 -3.56 -0.07
CA PRO A 104 27.87 -4.60 -1.01
C PRO A 104 26.36 -4.55 -1.32
N ASN A 105 26.00 -3.89 -2.43
CA ASN A 105 24.62 -3.50 -2.73
C ASN A 105 23.81 -4.65 -3.37
N SER A 106 23.91 -5.84 -2.77
CA SER A 106 23.04 -6.98 -3.08
C SER A 106 21.74 -6.85 -2.28
N ASP A 107 20.62 -7.30 -2.85
CA ASP A 107 19.30 -7.12 -2.23
C ASP A 107 19.09 -7.92 -0.92
N MET A 108 20.08 -8.74 -0.52
CA MET A 108 20.07 -9.55 0.71
C MET A 108 21.18 -9.17 1.72
N ASP A 109 22.09 -8.25 1.38
CA ASP A 109 23.13 -7.78 2.29
C ASP A 109 22.69 -6.44 2.92
N PHE A 110 22.52 -6.45 4.24
CA PHE A 110 22.15 -5.29 5.06
C PHE A 110 23.30 -4.86 5.99
N SER A 111 24.55 -5.12 5.58
CA SER A 111 25.73 -4.53 6.20
C SER A 111 26.01 -3.11 5.66
N GLY A 112 26.59 -2.28 6.53
CA GLY A 112 26.85 -0.86 6.25
C GLY A 112 25.69 0.07 6.61
N PRO A 113 25.82 1.38 6.33
CA PRO A 113 24.75 2.35 6.47
C PRO A 113 23.76 2.23 5.31
N TYR A 114 22.50 2.06 5.67
CA TYR A 114 21.36 2.17 4.76
C TYR A 114 20.21 2.83 5.53
N GLN A 115 19.23 3.34 4.79
CA GLN A 115 17.99 3.87 5.34
C GLN A 115 16.89 3.50 4.35
N PHE A 116 15.82 2.86 4.81
CA PHE A 116 14.64 2.68 3.99
C PHE A 116 13.69 3.86 4.18
N ASP A 117 13.12 4.31 3.07
CA ASP A 117 11.95 5.16 3.07
C ASP A 117 10.72 4.24 3.23
N CYS A 118 10.00 4.39 4.33
CA CYS A 118 8.84 3.56 4.65
C CYS A 118 7.49 4.25 4.35
N GLY A 119 7.53 5.41 3.68
CA GLY A 119 6.35 6.18 3.33
C GLY A 119 5.65 5.71 2.04
N PHE A 120 4.43 6.18 1.81
CA PHE A 120 3.75 6.02 0.53
C PHE A 120 4.35 6.96 -0.53
N LYS A 121 4.09 6.67 -1.81
CA LYS A 121 4.67 7.34 -2.98
C LYS A 121 3.60 7.80 -3.97
N GLN A 122 4.03 8.54 -4.99
CA GLN A 122 3.18 9.13 -6.04
C GLN A 122 1.95 9.90 -5.51
N GLY A 123 2.10 10.59 -4.38
CA GLY A 123 1.06 11.42 -3.77
C GLY A 123 0.00 10.67 -2.96
N VAL A 124 0.07 9.34 -2.87
CA VAL A 124 -0.87 8.53 -2.07
C VAL A 124 -0.68 8.87 -0.59
N ALA A 125 -1.73 9.40 0.05
CA ALA A 125 -1.78 9.65 1.49
C ALA A 125 -2.50 8.52 2.25
N LYS A 126 -3.45 7.83 1.60
CA LYS A 126 -4.21 6.71 2.16
C LYS A 126 -4.43 5.60 1.14
N LEU A 127 -4.49 4.36 1.61
CA LEU A 127 -4.99 3.22 0.84
C LEU A 127 -6.28 2.70 1.45
N ILE A 128 -7.25 2.33 0.62
CA ILE A 128 -8.44 1.57 1.01
C ILE A 128 -8.37 0.22 0.30
N ILE A 129 -8.37 -0.86 1.08
CA ILE A 129 -8.37 -2.24 0.60
C ILE A 129 -9.72 -2.87 0.93
N SER A 130 -10.42 -3.36 -0.10
CA SER A 130 -11.73 -3.99 0.03
C SER A 130 -11.81 -5.23 -0.87
N GLY A 131 -11.50 -6.39 -0.28
CA GLY A 131 -11.36 -7.64 -1.02
C GLY A 131 -10.24 -7.55 -2.08
N ARG A 132 -10.61 -7.65 -3.36
CA ARG A 132 -9.67 -7.52 -4.49
C ARG A 132 -9.41 -6.06 -4.90
N ASN A 133 -10.19 -5.09 -4.41
CA ASN A 133 -10.02 -3.67 -4.76
C ASN A 133 -8.97 -3.01 -3.87
N ILE A 134 -7.98 -2.34 -4.48
CA ILE A 134 -7.08 -1.41 -3.78
C ILE A 134 -7.25 -0.03 -4.42
N LYS A 135 -7.45 0.98 -3.57
CA LYS A 135 -7.74 2.36 -3.96
C LYS A 135 -6.84 3.33 -3.22
N GLY A 136 -6.09 4.15 -3.95
CA GLY A 136 -5.28 5.22 -3.39
C GLY A 136 -6.01 6.56 -3.37
N LEU A 137 -5.91 7.27 -2.24
CA LEU A 137 -6.36 8.65 -2.10
C LEU A 137 -5.18 9.59 -1.92
N ASP A 138 -5.28 10.82 -2.43
CA ASP A 138 -4.34 11.91 -2.13
C ASP A 138 -4.62 12.54 -0.74
N GLY A 139 -3.79 13.53 -0.35
CA GLY A 139 -3.94 14.26 0.91
C GLY A 139 -5.19 15.17 1.00
N GLN A 140 -6.00 15.25 -0.05
CA GLN A 140 -7.28 15.96 -0.10
C GLN A 140 -8.48 14.99 -0.18
N GLY A 141 -8.24 13.69 -0.30
CA GLY A 141 -9.25 12.64 -0.44
C GLY A 141 -9.68 12.34 -1.87
N ASN A 142 -9.03 12.91 -2.90
CA ASN A 142 -9.31 12.56 -4.29
C ASN A 142 -8.75 11.18 -4.62
N VAL A 143 -9.44 10.43 -5.47
CA VAL A 143 -8.98 9.10 -5.93
C VAL A 143 -7.85 9.26 -6.95
N LEU A 144 -6.68 8.71 -6.62
CA LEU A 144 -5.53 8.63 -7.52
C LEU A 144 -5.59 7.39 -8.42
N PHE A 145 -6.01 6.25 -7.85
CA PHE A 145 -6.24 4.99 -8.55
C PHE A 145 -7.28 4.13 -7.79
N SER A 146 -7.91 3.18 -8.46
CA SER A 146 -8.94 2.31 -7.87
C SER A 146 -9.10 1.01 -8.69
N HIS A 147 -8.16 0.07 -8.52
CA HIS A 147 -8.05 -1.12 -9.37
C HIS A 147 -8.41 -2.41 -8.61
N ASN A 148 -8.78 -3.46 -9.35
CA ASN A 148 -8.97 -4.80 -8.81
C ASN A 148 -7.76 -5.66 -9.12
N TYR A 149 -7.31 -6.47 -8.16
CA TYR A 149 -6.07 -7.23 -8.26
C TYR A 149 -6.28 -8.71 -7.95
N SER A 150 -5.51 -9.56 -8.63
CA SER A 150 -5.41 -10.99 -8.35
C SER A 150 -3.96 -11.38 -8.09
N GLU A 151 -3.75 -12.34 -7.18
CA GLU A 151 -2.44 -12.93 -6.93
C GLU A 151 -2.03 -13.79 -8.14
N TYR A 152 -0.79 -13.67 -8.59
CA TYR A 152 -0.30 -14.41 -9.77
C TYR A 152 0.99 -15.20 -9.52
N ASP A 153 1.72 -14.91 -8.44
CA ASP A 153 2.96 -15.58 -8.05
C ASP A 153 3.26 -15.29 -6.55
N TYR A 154 4.07 -16.15 -5.92
CA TYR A 154 4.53 -15.99 -4.54
C TYR A 154 6.02 -16.30 -4.44
N ASP A 155 6.80 -15.31 -3.99
CA ASP A 155 8.24 -15.44 -3.85
C ASP A 155 8.64 -16.07 -2.51
N LYS A 156 9.32 -17.21 -2.58
CA LYS A 156 9.88 -17.88 -1.40
C LYS A 156 11.23 -17.32 -0.95
N GLY A 157 11.90 -16.52 -1.78
CA GLY A 157 13.19 -15.90 -1.44
C GLY A 157 13.03 -14.61 -0.65
N LEU A 158 11.98 -13.83 -0.95
CA LEU A 158 11.63 -12.60 -0.24
C LEU A 158 10.34 -12.69 0.60
N ASP A 159 9.71 -13.87 0.72
CA ASP A 159 8.42 -14.05 1.40
C ASP A 159 7.39 -12.98 0.96
N THR A 160 7.02 -13.03 -0.32
CA THR A 160 6.32 -11.92 -1.00
C THR A 160 5.24 -12.41 -1.94
N HIS A 161 3.99 -12.07 -1.63
CA HIS A 161 2.82 -12.31 -2.46
C HIS A 161 2.71 -11.26 -3.56
N LYS A 162 2.66 -11.68 -4.83
CA LYS A 162 2.69 -10.77 -6.00
C LYS A 162 1.30 -10.67 -6.62
N PHE A 163 0.75 -9.47 -6.59
CA PHE A 163 -0.53 -9.11 -7.17
C PHE A 163 -0.35 -8.24 -8.41
N LYS A 164 -1.24 -8.42 -9.38
CA LYS A 164 -1.34 -7.61 -10.59
C LYS A 164 -2.79 -7.18 -10.79
N SER A 165 -3.01 -5.99 -11.33
CA SER A 165 -4.35 -5.54 -11.70
C SER A 165 -4.97 -6.38 -12.82
N ASP A 166 -6.27 -6.66 -12.69
CA ASP A 166 -7.11 -7.36 -13.66
C ASP A 166 -7.40 -6.53 -14.92
N ASP A 167 -7.39 -5.20 -14.80
CA ASP A 167 -7.94 -4.27 -15.81
C ASP A 167 -7.01 -4.00 -17.01
N GLY A 168 -5.77 -4.47 -16.95
CA GLY A 168 -4.78 -4.24 -18.01
C GLY A 168 -4.17 -2.84 -18.03
N ASN A 169 -4.26 -2.09 -16.92
CA ASN A 169 -3.61 -0.80 -16.74
C ASN A 169 -2.07 -0.85 -16.98
N LYS A 170 -1.48 0.34 -17.12
CA LYS A 170 -0.03 0.54 -17.36
C LYS A 170 0.50 1.78 -16.62
N ASP A 171 -0.15 2.14 -15.53
CA ASP A 171 0.28 3.21 -14.64
C ASP A 171 1.22 2.66 -13.54
N GLU A 172 1.53 3.48 -12.54
CA GLU A 172 2.44 3.11 -11.45
C GLU A 172 1.82 2.10 -10.46
N PHE A 173 0.52 1.80 -10.57
CA PHE A 173 -0.22 0.92 -9.66
C PHE A 173 -0.59 -0.42 -10.34
N THR A 174 0.04 -0.81 -11.46
CA THR A 174 -0.24 -2.11 -12.11
C THR A 174 0.10 -3.33 -11.24
N TYR A 175 1.09 -3.23 -10.35
CA TYR A 175 1.52 -4.31 -9.47
C TYR A 175 1.55 -3.87 -8.00
N PHE A 176 1.17 -4.78 -7.11
CA PHE A 176 1.28 -4.65 -5.65
C PHE A 176 1.92 -5.93 -5.10
N PHE A 177 3.04 -5.80 -4.40
CA PHE A 177 3.79 -6.91 -3.80
C PHE A 177 3.73 -6.75 -2.27
N PHE A 178 3.08 -7.69 -1.58
CA PHE A 178 2.91 -7.66 -0.11
C PHE A 178 3.80 -8.71 0.56
N ARG A 179 4.31 -8.39 1.75
CA ARG A 179 4.80 -9.39 2.72
C ARG A 179 3.63 -10.22 3.30
N PRO A 180 3.88 -11.30 4.06
CA PRO A 180 2.84 -12.00 4.82
C PRO A 180 2.24 -11.18 5.98
N ASP A 181 2.82 -10.03 6.33
CA ASP A 181 2.35 -9.14 7.40
C ASP A 181 0.86 -8.77 7.28
N THR A 182 0.15 -8.88 8.39
CA THR A 182 -1.27 -8.52 8.48
C THR A 182 -1.63 -7.81 9.79
N PRO A 183 -2.70 -7.01 9.82
CA PRO A 183 -3.09 -6.27 11.03
C PRO A 183 -3.44 -7.19 12.21
N GLU A 184 -3.93 -8.40 11.92
CA GLU A 184 -4.28 -9.41 12.93
C GLU A 184 -3.07 -10.15 13.52
N GLU A 185 -1.95 -10.22 12.80
CA GLU A 185 -0.80 -11.08 13.16
C GLU A 185 0.46 -10.28 13.52
N THR A 186 0.75 -9.18 12.80
CA THR A 186 1.91 -8.29 13.05
C THR A 186 1.51 -6.82 13.21
N CYS A 187 0.21 -6.53 13.34
CA CYS A 187 -0.36 -5.18 13.60
C CYS A 187 -0.10 -4.12 12.51
N HIS A 188 0.47 -4.50 11.38
CA HIS A 188 0.79 -3.60 10.27
C HIS A 188 0.79 -4.35 8.93
N LEU A 189 1.12 -3.65 7.84
CA LEU A 189 1.41 -4.20 6.52
C LEU A 189 2.80 -3.72 6.05
N GLU A 190 3.56 -4.58 5.37
CA GLU A 190 4.70 -4.20 4.50
C GLU A 190 4.39 -4.53 3.03
N PHE A 191 4.65 -3.60 2.12
CA PHE A 191 4.41 -3.79 0.68
C PHE A 191 5.16 -2.81 -0.23
N ARG A 192 5.13 -3.09 -1.53
CA ARG A 192 5.69 -2.25 -2.61
C ARG A 192 4.71 -2.22 -3.78
N TYR A 193 4.65 -1.14 -4.54
CA TYR A 193 3.81 -1.04 -5.75
C TYR A 193 4.49 -0.28 -6.88
N GLY A 194 4.17 -0.60 -8.11
CA GLY A 194 4.90 -0.07 -9.26
C GLY A 194 4.43 -0.59 -10.62
N SER A 195 4.96 0.00 -11.68
CA SER A 195 4.75 -0.44 -13.07
C SER A 195 5.69 -1.56 -13.55
N ASP A 196 6.73 -1.91 -12.77
CA ASP A 196 7.81 -2.83 -13.16
C ASP A 196 7.99 -3.93 -12.08
N PRO A 197 7.50 -5.16 -12.33
CA PRO A 197 7.55 -6.25 -11.34
C PRO A 197 8.96 -6.79 -11.12
N LYS A 198 9.93 -6.52 -12.00
CA LYS A 198 11.33 -6.90 -11.78
C LYS A 198 11.98 -5.90 -10.84
N ALA A 199 11.76 -4.60 -11.03
CA ALA A 199 12.27 -3.58 -10.13
C ALA A 199 11.65 -3.68 -8.73
N LEU A 200 10.40 -4.14 -8.60
CA LEU A 200 9.75 -4.37 -7.29
C LEU A 200 10.36 -5.53 -6.48
N MET A 201 11.25 -6.34 -7.06
CA MET A 201 12.05 -7.33 -6.31
C MET A 201 13.36 -6.75 -5.76
N GLY A 202 13.90 -5.68 -6.36
CA GLY A 202 15.15 -5.06 -5.91
C GLY A 202 14.94 -4.22 -4.65
N LEU A 203 15.34 -4.71 -3.48
CA LEU A 203 15.26 -3.98 -2.21
C LEU A 203 16.31 -2.87 -2.13
N ARG A 204 17.53 -3.11 -2.61
CA ARG A 204 18.63 -2.14 -2.72
C ARG A 204 18.99 -1.79 -4.17
N THR A 205 18.34 -2.40 -5.16
CA THR A 205 18.61 -2.19 -6.60
C THR A 205 17.40 -1.68 -7.40
N GLY A 206 17.65 -1.07 -8.57
CA GLY A 206 16.60 -0.60 -9.50
C GLY A 206 15.90 0.71 -9.10
N ARG A 207 14.79 1.04 -9.78
CA ARG A 207 14.06 2.31 -9.60
C ARG A 207 13.34 2.45 -8.26
N TYR A 208 13.11 1.35 -7.55
CA TYR A 208 12.42 1.30 -6.25
C TYR A 208 13.36 1.01 -5.08
N ALA A 209 14.68 1.00 -5.31
CA ALA A 209 15.69 0.74 -4.28
C ALA A 209 15.46 1.60 -3.02
N TYR A 210 15.70 1.03 -1.84
CA TYR A 210 15.56 1.68 -0.53
C TYR A 210 14.14 2.16 -0.19
N TRP A 211 13.12 1.55 -0.79
CA TRP A 211 11.71 1.79 -0.48
C TRP A 211 10.94 0.50 -0.18
N MET A 212 10.25 0.49 0.96
CA MET A 212 9.29 -0.53 1.40
C MET A 212 8.16 0.20 2.12
N ALA A 213 6.99 0.36 1.49
CA ALA A 213 5.88 1.05 2.13
C ALA A 213 5.34 0.23 3.30
N ALA A 214 5.19 0.84 4.47
CA ALA A 214 4.64 0.19 5.65
C ALA A 214 3.45 0.96 6.22
N ALA A 215 2.43 0.27 6.73
CA ALA A 215 1.13 0.88 7.05
C ALA A 215 0.40 0.26 8.24
N VAL A 216 -0.43 1.06 8.91
CA VAL A 216 -1.37 0.64 9.97
C VAL A 216 -2.80 1.08 9.62
N ARG A 217 -3.83 0.44 10.19
CA ARG A 217 -5.22 0.84 9.92
C ARG A 217 -5.50 2.21 10.53
N GLU A 218 -6.12 3.10 9.75
CA GLU A 218 -6.43 4.46 10.18
C GLU A 218 -7.32 4.47 11.43
N GLY A 219 -6.86 5.18 12.47
CA GLY A 219 -7.59 5.31 13.73
C GLY A 219 -7.67 4.04 14.57
N ASN A 220 -6.95 2.97 14.20
CA ASN A 220 -6.86 1.76 15.01
C ASN A 220 -5.71 1.86 16.02
N ASP A 221 -6.08 2.18 17.25
CA ASP A 221 -5.14 2.35 18.35
C ASP A 221 -4.49 1.03 18.79
N ALA A 222 -5.17 -0.12 18.65
CA ALA A 222 -4.60 -1.42 18.98
C ALA A 222 -3.50 -1.84 17.99
N ASP A 223 -3.71 -1.59 16.68
CA ASP A 223 -2.68 -1.78 15.66
C ASP A 223 -1.45 -0.91 15.95
N CYS A 224 -1.67 0.38 16.27
CA CYS A 224 -0.59 1.31 16.57
C CYS A 224 0.21 0.89 17.82
N GLU A 225 -0.47 0.52 18.92
CA GLU A 225 0.20 0.00 20.12
C GLU A 225 0.99 -1.27 19.82
N GLY A 226 0.38 -2.22 19.09
CA GLY A 226 1.01 -3.49 18.72
C GLY A 226 2.27 -3.30 17.88
N ALA A 227 2.19 -2.46 16.84
CA ALA A 227 3.33 -2.15 15.98
C ALA A 227 4.48 -1.46 16.72
N ILE A 228 4.20 -0.56 17.68
CA ILE A 228 5.26 0.05 18.52
C ILE A 228 5.95 -1.02 19.38
N ARG A 229 5.17 -1.87 20.06
CA ARG A 229 5.69 -2.94 20.92
C ARG A 229 6.55 -3.93 20.11
N LEU A 230 6.08 -4.29 18.91
CA LEU A 230 6.78 -5.20 17.99
C LEU A 230 8.09 -4.59 17.48
N PHE A 231 8.04 -3.40 16.87
CA PHE A 231 9.22 -2.72 16.31
C PHE A 231 10.30 -2.46 17.37
N VAL A 232 9.91 -2.05 18.58
CA VAL A 232 10.85 -1.86 19.70
C VAL A 232 11.47 -3.18 20.15
N LYS A 233 10.67 -4.26 20.28
CA LYS A 233 11.17 -5.60 20.60
C LYS A 233 12.18 -6.08 19.55
N GLU A 234 11.85 -6.00 18.26
CA GLU A 234 12.70 -6.50 17.17
C GLU A 234 14.04 -5.76 17.13
N ASN A 235 14.01 -4.43 17.18
CA ASN A 235 15.22 -3.61 17.08
C ASN A 235 16.11 -3.63 18.34
N LEU A 236 15.56 -3.94 19.53
CA LEU A 236 16.30 -3.83 20.81
C LEU A 236 16.50 -5.16 21.58
N SER A 237 15.80 -6.25 21.24
CA SER A 237 15.97 -7.55 21.92
C SER A 237 17.29 -8.26 21.61
N GLY A 238 18.03 -7.81 20.60
CA GLY A 238 19.32 -8.37 20.20
C GLY A 238 19.22 -9.68 19.40
N GLY A 239 18.10 -9.90 18.69
CA GLY A 239 17.94 -11.02 17.76
C GLY A 239 17.81 -12.39 18.44
N LYS A 240 17.08 -12.46 19.55
CA LYS A 240 16.74 -13.71 20.24
C LYS A 240 15.25 -14.00 20.17
N GLU A 241 14.89 -14.77 19.15
CA GLU A 241 13.75 -15.70 19.17
C GLU A 241 14.29 -17.14 19.12
#